data_AF-A0A0J7P0H6-F1
#
_entry.id   AF-A0A0J7P0H6-F1
#
_cell.length_a   1.000
_cell.length_b   1.000
_cell.length_c   1.000
_cell.angle_alpha   90.00
_cell.angle_beta   90.00
_cell.angle_gamma   90.00
#
_symmetry.space_group_name_H-M   'P 1'
#
loop_
_entity.id
_entity.type
_entity.pdbx_description
1 polymer ?
#
loop_
_entity_poly.entity_id
_entity_poly.type
_entity_poly.pdbx_seq_one_letter_code
_entity_poly.pdbx_strand_id
1 'polypeptide(L)'
;MASKDIMDSDCMTLTRFVLAEQRKVPTATGDLTQLLNSIQTAVKAVSSAVRKAGIANMYGIAGNINVQGEEVKKLDVLSNELFINMLTSSFTTCVLVSEENQHAVEVETEKRGKYIVCFDPLDGSSNIDCLVSVGSIFGIYKKPEQSGDTAVTQAAALQPGRGLVAAGYALYGSATMIVLSIGRGVNGFTYDPAIGEFILTERNMRMPDRGNIYSINEGNENTWDSSIKEYIRSKKYPTTGKPYSARYVGSMVADVHRTIKYGGIFLYPASKSNPNGKLRLLYECVPMAFIIKEAGGLATNGKIDILDIVPENIHQRSPIFLGSKDDVNDVMALRQIDLEVLRRLHRKVNVVPVIAKADTLTTHEVKKLKERILADIEEHEIQIYQFPDCDSDEDEEFKQQDKELKACIPFAVVGSSTVLEVAGRKVRGRQYPWGVVEVENPKHSDFVKLRTMLISTHMQDLKDVTQDVHYENFRAQCISQISQQAIRERSKLKRDSGPHFENSISDTDRLLLQKDEEIRRMQDILAQMQEKLKATGQVGGGVGLRGRVGSLGNDLDSADVEKKRNSIIDV
;
A
#
# COMPACT_ATOMS: atom_id res chain seq x y z
N MET A 1 -41.81 -7.54 1.19
CA MET A 1 -42.51 -6.36 1.69
C MET A 1 -42.69 -6.52 3.19
N ALA A 2 -41.95 -5.74 3.98
CA ALA A 2 -42.28 -5.45 5.37
C ALA A 2 -42.08 -3.93 5.50
N SER A 3 -43.15 -3.21 5.80
CA SER A 3 -43.16 -1.76 5.97
C SER A 3 -42.24 -1.39 7.12
N LYS A 4 -41.05 -0.85 6.79
CA LYS A 4 -40.28 -0.05 7.75
C LYS A 4 -41.07 1.24 7.92
N ASP A 5 -41.61 1.46 9.11
CA ASP A 5 -42.41 2.63 9.42
C ASP A 5 -41.70 3.93 9.02
N ILE A 6 -42.49 4.89 8.53
CA ILE A 6 -42.04 6.11 7.87
C ILE A 6 -41.37 7.09 8.85
N MET A 7 -41.48 6.88 10.17
CA MET A 7 -40.63 7.49 11.20
C MET A 7 -40.52 6.58 12.44
N ASP A 8 -39.28 6.28 12.85
CA ASP A 8 -38.98 5.54 14.08
C ASP A 8 -39.02 6.48 15.29
N SER A 9 -40.03 6.32 16.16
CA SER A 9 -40.17 7.12 17.38
C SER A 9 -39.11 6.85 18.44
N ASP A 10 -38.36 5.74 18.35
CA ASP A 10 -37.22 5.40 19.23
C ASP A 10 -35.88 5.51 18.49
N CYS A 11 -35.77 6.48 17.57
CA CYS A 11 -34.56 6.66 16.79
C CYS A 11 -33.33 6.96 17.67
N MET A 12 -32.17 6.47 17.22
CA MET A 12 -30.90 6.68 17.90
C MET A 12 -30.26 7.98 17.43
N THR A 13 -30.33 9.04 18.24
CA THR A 13 -29.62 10.29 17.96
C THR A 13 -28.12 10.15 18.21
N LEU A 14 -27.30 11.02 17.61
CA LEU A 14 -25.86 11.07 17.87
C LEU A 14 -25.56 11.32 19.35
N THR A 15 -26.27 12.24 19.99
CA THR A 15 -26.17 12.48 21.45
C THR A 15 -26.44 11.21 22.26
N ARG A 16 -27.53 10.49 21.94
CA ARG A 16 -27.88 9.22 22.61
C ARG A 16 -26.83 8.14 22.36
N PHE A 17 -26.31 8.06 21.14
CA PHE A 17 -25.26 7.12 20.76
C PHE A 17 -23.98 7.34 21.57
N VAL A 18 -23.49 8.58 21.64
CA VAL A 18 -22.26 8.90 22.38
C VAL A 18 -22.44 8.66 23.88
N LEU A 19 -23.59 9.00 24.45
CA LEU A 19 -23.91 8.68 25.84
C LEU A 19 -23.93 7.16 26.10
N ALA A 20 -24.46 6.36 25.17
CA ALA A 20 -24.47 4.91 25.27
C ALA A 20 -23.04 4.33 25.20
N GLU A 21 -22.17 4.87 24.35
CA GLU A 21 -20.76 4.47 24.28
C GLU A 21 -19.97 4.90 25.52
N GLN A 22 -20.22 6.09 26.05
CA GLN A 22 -19.61 6.57 27.30
C GLN A 22 -19.90 5.62 28.46
N ARG A 23 -21.14 5.13 28.60
CA ARG A 23 -21.52 4.18 29.67
C ARG A 23 -20.74 2.87 29.64
N LYS A 24 -20.15 2.51 28.49
CA LYS A 24 -19.32 1.29 28.36
C LYS A 24 -17.90 1.51 28.90
N VAL A 25 -17.51 2.74 29.24
CA VAL A 25 -16.17 3.09 29.71
C VAL A 25 -16.27 3.68 31.12
N PRO A 26 -16.01 2.90 32.19
CA PRO A 26 -16.21 3.33 33.58
C PRO A 26 -15.44 4.59 33.99
N THR A 27 -14.29 4.85 33.35
CA THR A 27 -13.42 6.00 33.61
C THR A 27 -13.78 7.25 32.80
N ALA A 28 -14.80 7.19 31.94
CA ALA A 28 -15.18 8.32 31.09
C ALA A 28 -15.96 9.39 31.87
N THR A 29 -15.39 10.60 31.96
CA THR A 29 -15.97 11.74 32.71
C THR A 29 -17.15 12.41 32.01
N GLY A 30 -17.31 12.22 30.70
CA GLY A 30 -18.30 12.90 29.87
C GLY A 30 -17.76 14.04 29.01
N ASP A 31 -16.49 14.43 29.19
CA ASP A 31 -15.88 15.54 28.46
C ASP A 31 -15.93 15.34 26.93
N LEU A 32 -15.66 14.12 26.45
CA LEU A 32 -15.74 13.82 25.01
C LEU A 32 -17.18 13.96 24.48
N THR A 33 -18.18 13.60 25.30
CA THR A 33 -19.59 13.74 24.96
C THR A 33 -19.96 15.21 24.82
N GLN A 34 -19.52 16.05 25.76
CA GLN A 34 -19.72 17.49 25.71
C GLN A 34 -19.03 18.11 24.48
N LEU A 35 -17.79 17.70 24.19
CA LEU A 35 -17.06 18.12 23.00
C LEU A 35 -17.79 17.79 21.70
N LEU A 36 -18.28 16.55 21.57
CA LEU A 36 -19.01 16.11 20.38
C LEU A 36 -20.37 16.82 20.25
N ASN A 37 -21.02 17.21 21.35
CA ASN A 37 -22.22 18.05 21.30
C ASN A 37 -21.92 19.47 20.82
N SER A 38 -20.78 20.06 21.21
CA SER A 38 -20.31 21.35 20.68
C SER A 38 -20.02 21.26 19.18
N ILE A 39 -19.36 20.20 18.72
CA ILE A 39 -19.11 19.96 17.29
C ILE A 39 -20.43 19.83 16.53
N GLN A 40 -21.39 19.06 17.03
CA GLN A 40 -22.72 18.95 16.41
C GLN A 40 -23.38 20.32 16.26
N THR A 41 -23.28 21.18 17.27
CA THR A 41 -23.86 22.53 17.24
C THR A 41 -23.18 23.40 16.18
N ALA A 42 -21.85 23.38 16.11
CA ALA A 42 -21.09 24.08 15.07
C ALA A 42 -21.50 23.59 13.66
N VAL A 43 -21.56 22.27 13.45
CA VAL A 43 -21.97 21.66 12.17
C VAL A 43 -23.39 22.08 11.80
N LYS A 44 -24.35 22.12 12.74
CA LYS A 44 -25.72 22.61 12.46
C LYS A 44 -25.73 24.07 12.00
N ALA A 45 -24.93 24.91 12.65
CA ALA A 45 -24.82 26.33 12.30
C ALA A 45 -24.18 26.52 10.91
N VAL A 46 -23.07 25.83 10.62
CA VAL A 46 -22.42 25.85 9.30
C VAL A 46 -23.35 25.30 8.22
N SER A 47 -24.01 24.17 8.49
CA SER A 47 -25.03 23.56 7.62
C SER A 47 -26.16 24.52 7.23
N SER A 48 -26.62 25.34 8.19
CA SER A 48 -27.63 26.39 7.96
C SER A 48 -27.07 27.54 7.12
N ALA A 49 -25.81 27.95 7.37
CA ALA A 49 -25.15 29.00 6.61
C ALA A 49 -24.88 28.58 5.15
N VAL A 50 -24.34 27.39 4.92
CA VAL A 50 -24.09 26.82 3.58
C VAL A 50 -25.37 26.78 2.75
N ARG A 51 -26.49 26.31 3.32
CA ARG A 51 -27.79 26.23 2.62
C ARG A 51 -28.40 27.58 2.25
N LYS A 52 -27.96 28.66 2.90
CA LYS A 52 -28.48 30.02 2.69
C LYS A 52 -27.42 30.96 2.10
N ALA A 53 -26.26 30.45 1.69
CA ALA A 53 -25.11 31.27 1.35
C ALA A 53 -25.41 32.31 0.25
N GLY A 54 -26.17 31.93 -0.77
CA GLY A 54 -26.59 32.86 -1.84
C GLY A 54 -27.61 33.89 -1.43
N ILE A 55 -28.53 33.55 -0.53
CA ILE A 55 -29.56 34.49 -0.05
C ILE A 55 -28.96 35.49 0.94
N ALA A 56 -27.97 35.05 1.72
CA ALA A 56 -27.32 35.87 2.74
C ALA A 56 -26.11 36.66 2.21
N ASN A 57 -25.88 36.71 0.89
CA ASN A 57 -24.71 37.35 0.25
C ASN A 57 -23.36 36.90 0.87
N MET A 58 -23.29 35.62 1.23
CA MET A 58 -22.11 34.98 1.82
C MET A 58 -21.16 34.42 0.75
N TYR A 59 -21.52 34.53 -0.53
CA TYR A 59 -20.61 34.24 -1.64
C TYR A 59 -19.57 35.36 -1.80
N GLY A 60 -18.41 34.97 -2.33
CA GLY A 60 -17.31 35.87 -2.62
C GLY A 60 -16.25 35.98 -1.51
N ILE A 61 -15.25 36.79 -1.82
CA ILE A 61 -13.99 36.93 -1.09
C ILE A 61 -14.21 37.82 0.16
N ALA A 62 -13.65 37.41 1.29
CA ALA A 62 -13.67 38.19 2.55
C ALA A 62 -12.69 39.38 2.53
N GLY A 63 -11.85 39.47 1.49
CA GLY A 63 -10.82 40.49 1.31
C GLY A 63 -9.45 40.11 1.88
N ASN A 64 -9.33 38.92 2.50
CA ASN A 64 -8.11 38.43 3.13
C ASN A 64 -7.54 37.24 2.36
N ILE A 65 -6.21 37.10 2.37
CA ILE A 65 -5.49 35.91 1.90
C ILE A 65 -5.07 35.12 3.14
N ASN A 66 -5.38 33.81 3.19
CA ASN A 66 -5.00 32.99 4.35
C ASN A 66 -3.49 32.70 4.37
N VAL A 67 -3.05 32.05 5.44
CA VAL A 67 -1.63 31.69 5.70
C VAL A 67 -1.06 30.71 4.68
N GLN A 68 -1.89 30.18 3.79
CA GLN A 68 -1.54 29.25 2.73
C GLN A 68 -1.58 29.89 1.33
N GLY A 69 -1.84 31.20 1.26
CA GLY A 69 -1.88 31.95 0.00
C GLY A 69 -3.18 31.78 -0.79
N GLU A 70 -4.25 31.28 -0.17
CA GLU A 70 -5.57 31.10 -0.80
C GLU A 70 -6.51 32.26 -0.42
N GLU A 71 -7.39 32.66 -1.34
CA GLU A 71 -8.37 33.71 -1.10
C GLU A 71 -9.44 33.21 -0.13
N VAL A 72 -9.59 33.87 1.02
CA VAL A 72 -10.53 33.47 2.07
C VAL A 72 -11.95 33.86 1.66
N LYS A 73 -12.88 32.91 1.65
CA LYS A 73 -14.30 33.20 1.43
C LYS A 73 -14.96 33.59 2.75
N LYS A 74 -16.03 34.39 2.68
CA LYS A 74 -16.76 34.81 3.89
C LYS A 74 -17.29 33.63 4.72
N LEU A 75 -17.63 32.53 4.05
CA LEU A 75 -18.12 31.32 4.71
C LEU A 75 -17.02 30.57 5.46
N ASP A 76 -15.76 30.66 5.01
CA ASP A 76 -14.60 30.10 5.70
C ASP A 76 -14.41 30.84 7.04
N VAL A 77 -14.45 32.17 7.04
CA VAL A 77 -14.38 32.99 8.26
C VAL A 77 -15.49 32.63 9.25
N LEU A 78 -16.75 32.59 8.78
CA LEU A 78 -17.88 32.27 9.64
C LEU A 78 -17.78 30.86 10.22
N SER A 79 -17.44 29.87 9.39
CA SER A 79 -17.32 28.49 9.84
C SER A 79 -16.21 28.33 10.88
N ASN A 80 -15.07 28.99 10.67
CA ASN A 80 -13.96 29.00 11.61
C ASN A 80 -14.36 29.61 12.97
N GLU A 81 -15.00 30.79 12.96
CA GLU A 81 -15.50 31.44 14.18
C GLU A 81 -16.50 30.56 14.94
N LEU A 82 -17.44 29.92 14.23
CA LEU A 82 -18.42 29.01 14.84
C LEU A 82 -17.74 27.82 15.51
N PHE A 83 -16.78 27.18 14.86
CA PHE A 83 -16.03 26.07 15.44
C PHE A 83 -15.21 26.53 16.66
N ILE A 84 -14.41 27.59 16.55
CA ILE A 84 -13.59 28.09 17.66
C ILE A 84 -14.46 28.44 18.88
N ASN A 85 -15.59 29.12 18.66
CA ASN A 85 -16.50 29.52 19.74
C ASN A 85 -17.16 28.32 20.42
N MET A 86 -17.67 27.35 19.65
CA MET A 86 -18.32 26.15 20.20
C MET A 86 -17.34 25.22 20.90
N LEU A 87 -16.13 25.07 20.37
CA LEU A 87 -15.08 24.25 20.97
C LEU A 87 -14.56 24.89 22.26
N THR A 88 -14.27 26.19 22.26
CA THR A 88 -13.82 26.93 23.45
C THR A 88 -14.86 26.92 24.56
N SER A 89 -16.14 27.13 24.23
CA SER A 89 -17.24 27.11 25.20
C SER A 89 -17.63 25.70 25.66
N SER A 90 -16.99 24.64 25.13
CA SER A 90 -17.21 23.27 25.58
C SER A 90 -16.56 22.99 26.95
N PHE A 91 -15.63 23.83 27.42
CA PHE A 91 -14.80 23.57 28.62
C PHE A 91 -13.97 22.27 28.56
N THR A 92 -13.82 21.68 27.37
CA THR A 92 -13.20 20.36 27.21
C THR A 92 -11.90 20.39 26.39
N THR A 93 -11.60 21.51 25.72
CA THR A 93 -10.44 21.68 24.84
C THR A 93 -9.35 22.54 25.46
N CYS A 94 -8.09 22.31 25.07
CA CYS A 94 -6.94 23.12 25.49
C CYS A 94 -6.18 23.75 24.33
N VAL A 95 -6.14 23.11 23.16
CA VAL A 95 -5.55 23.66 21.93
C VAL A 95 -6.46 23.38 20.75
N LEU A 96 -6.63 24.39 19.91
CA LEU A 96 -7.34 24.27 18.65
C LEU A 96 -6.39 24.59 17.49
N VAL A 97 -6.37 23.73 16.46
CA VAL A 97 -5.61 23.94 15.23
C VAL A 97 -6.60 23.99 14.07
N SER A 98 -6.70 25.15 13.44
CA SER A 98 -7.59 25.37 12.28
C SER A 98 -6.78 25.54 11.01
N GLU A 99 -7.33 25.17 9.86
CA GLU A 99 -6.79 25.57 8.55
C GLU A 99 -6.67 27.09 8.41
N GLU A 100 -7.62 27.83 8.98
CA GLU A 100 -7.77 29.27 8.78
C GLU A 100 -6.91 30.13 9.74
N ASN A 101 -6.22 29.52 10.70
CA ASN A 101 -5.42 30.22 11.70
C ASN A 101 -3.93 29.89 11.55
N GLN A 102 -3.08 30.92 11.49
CA GLN A 102 -1.61 30.77 11.38
C GLN A 102 -0.98 30.03 12.55
N HIS A 103 -1.56 30.23 13.73
CA HIS A 103 -1.07 29.72 15.00
C HIS A 103 -2.19 28.95 15.66
N ALA A 104 -1.82 27.95 16.45
CA ALA A 104 -2.79 27.25 17.28
C ALA A 104 -3.46 28.22 18.26
N VAL A 105 -4.77 28.07 18.45
CA VAL A 105 -5.53 28.84 19.44
C VAL A 105 -5.41 28.13 20.78
N GLU A 106 -4.72 28.78 21.72
CA GLU A 106 -4.59 28.31 23.09
C GLU A 106 -5.83 28.71 23.89
N VAL A 107 -6.50 27.73 24.50
CA VAL A 107 -7.73 27.99 25.27
C VAL A 107 -7.37 28.59 26.64
N GLU A 108 -8.07 29.66 26.99
CA GLU A 108 -7.99 30.34 28.28
C GLU A 108 -8.12 29.36 29.45
N THR A 109 -7.35 29.57 30.51
CA THR A 109 -7.26 28.64 31.66
C THR A 109 -8.62 28.29 32.26
N GLU A 110 -9.55 29.24 32.34
CA GLU A 110 -10.90 29.06 32.90
C GLU A 110 -11.81 28.17 32.05
N LYS A 111 -11.52 28.04 30.75
CA LYS A 111 -12.30 27.25 29.78
C LYS A 111 -11.55 26.00 29.30
N ARG A 112 -10.42 25.68 29.94
CA ARG A 112 -9.49 24.66 29.48
C ARG A 112 -9.95 23.27 29.90
N GLY A 113 -9.95 22.35 28.95
CA GLY A 113 -10.08 20.91 29.22
C GLY A 113 -8.86 20.10 28.77
N LYS A 114 -9.08 18.84 28.42
CA LYS A 114 -8.01 17.85 28.17
C LYS A 114 -7.83 17.44 26.71
N TYR A 115 -8.64 17.99 25.79
CA TYR A 115 -8.59 17.63 24.38
C TYR A 115 -7.94 18.68 23.50
N ILE A 116 -7.28 18.22 22.45
CA ILE A 116 -6.77 19.04 21.35
C ILE A 116 -7.60 18.73 20.12
N VAL A 117 -8.04 19.76 19.40
CA VAL A 117 -8.88 19.58 18.20
C VAL A 117 -8.19 20.20 17.00
N CYS A 118 -7.89 19.38 16.00
CA CYS A 118 -7.41 19.81 14.69
C CYS A 118 -8.58 19.74 13.71
N PHE A 119 -8.92 20.83 13.03
CA PHE A 119 -10.08 20.85 12.14
C PHE A 119 -9.89 21.73 10.91
N ASP A 120 -10.54 21.31 9.84
CA ASP A 120 -10.83 22.14 8.67
C ASP A 120 -12.31 22.56 8.80
N PRO A 121 -12.60 23.84 9.03
CA PRO A 121 -13.95 24.29 9.26
C PRO A 121 -14.81 24.23 7.99
N LEU A 122 -14.22 24.28 6.78
CA LEU A 122 -14.94 24.26 5.52
C LEU A 122 -14.12 23.71 4.33
N ASP A 123 -13.98 22.39 4.26
CA ASP A 123 -13.36 21.68 3.12
C ASP A 123 -14.11 21.94 1.82
N GLY A 124 -13.34 22.16 0.76
CA GLY A 124 -13.87 22.38 -0.57
C GLY A 124 -14.45 23.78 -0.77
N SER A 125 -14.00 24.78 -0.01
CA SER A 125 -14.48 26.16 -0.09
C SER A 125 -14.51 26.73 -1.52
N SER A 126 -13.53 26.35 -2.36
CA SER A 126 -13.50 26.69 -3.80
C SER A 126 -14.80 26.32 -4.56
N ASN A 127 -15.52 25.28 -4.11
CA ASN A 127 -16.75 24.76 -4.70
C ASN A 127 -18.05 25.38 -4.15
N ILE A 128 -17.95 26.32 -3.20
CA ILE A 128 -19.13 26.96 -2.59
C ILE A 128 -19.99 27.69 -3.63
N ASP A 129 -19.35 28.46 -4.52
CA ASP A 129 -20.07 29.35 -5.45
C ASP A 129 -20.80 28.56 -6.56
N CYS A 130 -20.36 27.33 -6.84
CA CYS A 130 -21.02 26.42 -7.79
C CYS A 130 -21.95 25.40 -7.13
N LEU A 131 -22.25 25.55 -5.83
CA LEU A 131 -23.20 24.74 -5.07
C LEU A 131 -22.86 23.24 -5.04
N VAL A 132 -21.59 22.89 -5.23
CA VAL A 132 -21.13 21.52 -5.09
C VAL A 132 -20.98 21.17 -3.61
N SER A 133 -21.00 19.87 -3.28
CA SER A 133 -20.86 19.41 -1.91
C SER A 133 -19.54 19.85 -1.28
N VAL A 134 -19.63 20.36 -0.06
CA VAL A 134 -18.52 20.81 0.80
C VAL A 134 -18.64 20.14 2.17
N GLY A 135 -17.69 20.34 3.08
CA GLY A 135 -17.73 19.68 4.39
C GLY A 135 -16.94 20.37 5.48
N SER A 136 -16.89 19.78 6.67
CA SER A 136 -15.95 20.14 7.74
C SER A 136 -15.27 18.88 8.22
N ILE A 137 -13.99 18.95 8.60
CA ILE A 137 -13.19 17.80 9.01
C ILE A 137 -12.67 18.05 10.42
N PHE A 138 -12.63 17.05 11.28
CA PHE A 138 -12.08 17.19 12.62
C PHE A 138 -11.38 15.92 13.13
N GLY A 139 -10.27 16.11 13.84
CA GLY A 139 -9.56 15.10 14.60
C GLY A 139 -9.38 15.57 16.06
N ILE A 140 -9.61 14.65 17.00
CA ILE A 140 -9.57 14.92 18.44
C ILE A 140 -8.45 14.07 19.06
N TYR A 141 -7.51 14.74 19.72
CA TYR A 141 -6.43 14.13 20.48
C TYR A 141 -6.62 14.40 21.97
N LYS A 142 -6.05 13.54 22.82
CA LYS A 142 -5.85 13.87 24.23
C LYS A 142 -4.56 14.67 24.37
N LYS A 143 -4.54 15.65 25.28
CA LYS A 143 -3.31 16.34 25.68
C LYS A 143 -2.29 15.30 26.22
N PRO A 144 -1.01 15.33 25.82
CA PRO A 144 0.01 14.45 26.36
C PRO A 144 0.23 14.69 27.86
N GLU A 145 0.39 13.62 28.64
CA GLU A 145 0.55 13.72 30.11
C GLU A 145 1.83 14.46 30.52
N GLN A 146 2.85 14.41 29.67
CA GLN A 146 4.17 15.03 29.89
C GLN A 146 4.17 16.55 29.75
N SER A 147 3.09 17.17 29.24
CA SER A 147 3.05 18.61 28.94
C SER A 147 2.83 19.51 30.16
N GLY A 148 2.58 18.98 31.36
CA GLY A 148 2.29 19.76 32.57
C GLY A 148 1.06 20.69 32.41
N ASP A 149 0.65 21.40 33.47
CA ASP A 149 -0.51 22.31 33.40
C ASP A 149 -0.17 23.73 32.91
N THR A 150 1.11 24.11 32.93
CA THR A 150 1.56 25.50 32.83
C THR A 150 1.96 25.97 31.43
N ALA A 151 2.12 25.10 30.43
CA ALA A 151 2.41 25.52 29.06
C ALA A 151 1.78 24.58 28.02
N VAL A 152 0.48 24.76 27.76
CA VAL A 152 -0.20 24.08 26.65
C VAL A 152 0.16 24.81 25.36
N THR A 153 1.29 24.44 24.76
CA THR A 153 1.79 25.08 23.54
C THR A 153 1.31 24.38 22.28
N GLN A 154 1.44 25.06 21.13
CA GLN A 154 1.25 24.49 19.79
C GLN A 154 1.95 23.12 19.59
N ALA A 155 3.08 22.88 20.26
CA ALA A 155 3.82 21.62 20.17
C ALA A 155 3.00 20.41 20.66
N ALA A 156 2.04 20.61 21.57
CA ALA A 156 1.17 19.55 22.05
C ALA A 156 0.25 18.97 20.97
N ALA A 157 0.00 19.73 19.88
CA ALA A 157 -0.80 19.28 18.74
C ALA A 157 0.01 18.46 17.72
N LEU A 158 1.35 18.45 17.81
CA LEU A 158 2.24 17.72 16.89
C LEU A 158 2.32 16.24 17.27
N GLN A 159 1.18 15.56 17.23
CA GLN A 159 1.05 14.14 17.56
C GLN A 159 0.81 13.31 16.30
N PRO A 160 1.36 12.09 16.21
CA PRO A 160 1.03 11.17 15.12
C PRO A 160 -0.46 10.81 15.16
N GLY A 161 -1.06 10.56 13.99
CA GLY A 161 -2.49 10.24 13.86
C GLY A 161 -2.96 9.03 14.68
N ARG A 162 -2.06 8.12 15.08
CA ARG A 162 -2.36 7.04 16.04
C ARG A 162 -2.82 7.54 17.42
N GLY A 163 -2.51 8.77 17.78
CA GLY A 163 -2.94 9.39 19.04
C GLY A 163 -4.39 9.91 19.04
N LEU A 164 -5.11 9.83 17.91
CA LEU A 164 -6.51 10.25 17.84
C LEU A 164 -7.39 9.40 18.77
N VAL A 165 -8.22 10.07 19.56
CA VAL A 165 -9.28 9.41 20.36
C VAL A 165 -10.62 9.38 19.63
N ALA A 166 -10.82 10.32 18.71
CA ALA A 166 -11.97 10.38 17.83
C ALA A 166 -11.64 11.22 16.59
N ALA A 167 -12.28 10.94 15.48
CA ALA A 167 -12.19 11.74 14.27
C ALA A 167 -13.50 11.61 13.48
N GLY A 168 -13.75 12.60 12.63
CA GLY A 168 -14.93 12.60 11.79
C GLY A 168 -14.95 13.74 10.79
N TYR A 169 -16.01 13.76 10.01
CA TYR A 169 -16.30 14.85 9.10
C TYR A 169 -17.80 15.08 9.01
N ALA A 170 -18.18 16.32 8.72
CA ALA A 170 -19.52 16.69 8.29
C ALA A 170 -19.53 16.87 6.78
N LEU A 171 -20.49 16.24 6.09
CA LEU A 171 -20.74 16.45 4.67
C LEU A 171 -21.97 17.35 4.52
N TYR A 172 -21.83 18.47 3.82
CA TYR A 172 -22.91 19.37 3.42
C TYR A 172 -23.27 19.12 1.95
N GLY A 173 -23.86 17.96 1.68
CA GLY A 173 -24.31 17.57 0.34
C GLY A 173 -25.81 17.76 0.15
N SER A 174 -26.43 16.89 -0.64
CA SER A 174 -27.89 16.85 -0.79
C SER A 174 -28.62 16.67 0.55
N ALA A 175 -27.99 15.96 1.48
CA ALA A 175 -28.33 15.94 2.89
C ALA A 175 -27.09 16.30 3.72
N THR A 176 -27.29 16.72 4.97
CA THR A 176 -26.16 16.87 5.91
C THR A 176 -25.96 15.60 6.69
N MET A 177 -24.71 15.15 6.79
CA MET A 177 -24.33 13.95 7.53
C MET A 177 -23.09 14.23 8.36
N ILE A 178 -23.03 13.70 9.58
CA ILE A 178 -21.78 13.53 10.33
C ILE A 178 -21.36 12.07 10.23
N VAL A 179 -20.13 11.82 9.81
CA VAL A 179 -19.48 10.51 9.90
C VAL A 179 -18.45 10.57 11.02
N LEU A 180 -18.54 9.67 11.98
CA LEU A 180 -17.78 9.70 13.23
C LEU A 180 -17.21 8.31 13.55
N SER A 181 -15.95 8.28 14.00
CA SER A 181 -15.39 7.16 14.76
C SER A 181 -14.82 7.67 16.09
N ILE A 182 -15.06 6.89 17.14
CA ILE A 182 -14.47 7.05 18.48
C ILE A 182 -13.51 5.88 18.79
N GLY A 183 -12.91 5.29 17.73
CA GLY A 183 -12.01 4.13 17.82
C GLY A 183 -12.69 2.77 17.91
N ARG A 184 -13.99 2.70 17.58
CA ARG A 184 -14.81 1.47 17.60
C ARG A 184 -15.73 1.40 16.37
N GLY A 185 -15.12 1.50 15.19
CA GLY A 185 -15.83 1.51 13.92
C GLY A 185 -16.42 2.88 13.57
N VAL A 186 -16.92 2.98 12.35
CA VAL A 186 -17.39 4.22 11.74
C VAL A 186 -18.91 4.26 11.70
N ASN A 187 -19.54 5.36 12.09
CA ASN A 187 -20.99 5.51 12.09
C ASN A 187 -21.41 6.82 11.39
N GLY A 188 -22.47 6.76 10.58
CA GLY A 188 -23.03 7.89 9.84
C GLY A 188 -24.36 8.33 10.43
N PHE A 189 -24.48 9.63 10.68
CA PHE A 189 -25.65 10.26 11.27
C PHE A 189 -26.18 11.34 10.34
N THR A 190 -27.39 11.18 9.85
CA THR A 190 -28.04 12.15 8.95
C THR A 190 -28.78 13.20 9.76
N TYR A 191 -28.59 14.46 9.40
CA TYR A 191 -29.27 15.60 10.02
C TYR A 191 -30.73 15.65 9.60
N ASP A 192 -31.65 15.66 10.56
CA ASP A 192 -33.06 15.98 10.36
C ASP A 192 -33.29 17.48 10.68
N PRO A 193 -33.52 18.33 9.66
CA PRO A 193 -33.75 19.75 9.87
C PRO A 193 -35.05 20.09 10.59
N ALA A 194 -36.04 19.19 10.62
CA ALA A 194 -37.35 19.44 11.22
C ALA A 194 -37.27 19.43 12.77
N ILE A 195 -36.44 18.56 13.32
CA ILE A 195 -36.23 18.44 14.78
C ILE A 195 -34.85 18.95 15.24
N GLY A 196 -33.93 19.19 14.31
CA GLY A 196 -32.60 19.73 14.62
C GLY A 196 -31.62 18.72 15.22
N GLU A 197 -31.80 17.43 14.91
CA GLU A 197 -31.04 16.31 15.47
C GLU A 197 -30.32 15.48 14.40
N PHE A 198 -29.20 14.87 14.78
CA PHE A 198 -28.47 13.92 13.95
C PHE A 198 -28.92 12.50 14.29
N ILE A 199 -29.54 11.82 13.32
CA ILE A 199 -30.10 10.48 13.50
C ILE A 199 -29.16 9.44 12.89
N LEU A 200 -28.87 8.38 13.63
CA LEU A 200 -28.04 7.27 13.18
C LEU A 200 -28.73 6.51 12.03
N THR A 201 -28.23 6.73 10.82
CA THR A 201 -28.73 6.11 9.60
C THR A 201 -27.81 5.01 9.10
N GLU A 202 -26.53 5.05 9.46
CA GLU A 202 -25.53 4.07 9.05
C GLU A 202 -24.69 3.58 10.25
N ARG A 203 -24.89 2.32 10.63
CA ARG A 203 -24.12 1.68 11.71
C ARG A 203 -22.93 0.94 11.15
N ASN A 204 -21.77 1.09 11.78
CA ASN A 204 -20.55 0.35 11.47
C ASN A 204 -20.25 0.30 9.95
N MET A 205 -20.13 1.47 9.35
CA MET A 205 -19.80 1.63 7.93
C MET A 205 -18.49 0.89 7.62
N ARG A 206 -18.53 0.03 6.61
CA ARG A 206 -17.38 -0.72 6.11
C ARG A 206 -17.20 -0.45 4.63
N MET A 207 -15.95 -0.31 4.23
CA MET A 207 -15.59 -0.09 2.85
C MET A 207 -15.34 -1.43 2.13
N PRO A 208 -15.67 -1.54 0.83
CA PRO A 208 -15.26 -2.69 0.02
C PRO A 208 -13.74 -2.84 -0.04
N ASP A 209 -13.27 -4.08 -0.12
CA ASP A 209 -11.83 -4.40 -0.25
C ASP A 209 -11.24 -3.91 -1.58
N ARG A 210 -12.05 -3.91 -2.64
CA ARG A 210 -11.76 -3.38 -3.98
C ARG A 210 -13.00 -2.67 -4.52
N GLY A 211 -12.81 -1.55 -5.20
CA GLY A 211 -13.88 -0.86 -5.92
C GLY A 211 -13.64 -0.77 -7.42
N ASN A 212 -14.35 0.15 -8.06
CA ASN A 212 -14.32 0.37 -9.50
C ASN A 212 -14.32 1.87 -9.85
N ILE A 213 -13.90 2.72 -8.91
CA ILE A 213 -13.83 4.17 -9.04
C ILE A 213 -12.43 4.63 -8.67
N TYR A 214 -11.86 5.53 -9.47
CA TYR A 214 -10.71 6.32 -9.06
C TYR A 214 -11.08 7.80 -9.04
N SER A 215 -10.53 8.53 -8.07
CA SER A 215 -10.78 9.95 -7.84
C SER A 215 -9.47 10.72 -7.75
N ILE A 216 -9.16 11.47 -8.80
CA ILE A 216 -7.95 12.29 -8.91
C ILE A 216 -8.22 13.48 -9.87
N ASN A 217 -7.55 14.61 -9.64
CA ASN A 217 -7.59 15.73 -10.58
C ASN A 217 -6.66 15.48 -11.78
N GLU A 218 -7.21 14.91 -12.86
CA GLU A 218 -6.47 14.60 -14.09
C GLU A 218 -5.90 15.81 -14.82
N GLY A 219 -6.35 17.04 -14.53
CA GLY A 219 -5.74 18.26 -15.06
C GLY A 219 -4.26 18.41 -14.68
N ASN A 220 -3.81 17.70 -13.63
CA ASN A 220 -2.43 17.70 -13.17
C ASN A 220 -1.56 16.58 -13.75
N GLU A 221 -2.05 15.81 -14.74
CA GLU A 221 -1.35 14.63 -15.29
C GLU A 221 0.11 14.93 -15.68
N ASN A 222 0.38 16.08 -16.31
CA ASN A 222 1.73 16.47 -16.72
C ASN A 222 2.74 16.58 -15.54
N THR A 223 2.25 16.83 -14.32
CA THR A 223 3.06 17.03 -13.11
C THR A 223 3.27 15.76 -12.29
N TRP A 224 2.50 14.71 -12.53
CA TRP A 224 2.61 13.46 -11.79
C TRP A 224 3.90 12.71 -12.10
N ASP A 225 4.34 11.94 -11.12
CA ASP A 225 5.33 10.89 -11.27
C ASP A 225 4.83 9.77 -12.20
N SER A 226 5.78 8.96 -12.69
CA SER A 226 5.47 7.90 -13.66
C SER A 226 4.59 6.79 -13.08
N SER A 227 4.75 6.46 -11.79
CA SER A 227 3.94 5.45 -11.10
C SER A 227 2.46 5.83 -11.09
N ILE A 228 2.11 7.08 -10.77
CA ILE A 228 0.71 7.52 -10.78
C ILE A 228 0.15 7.55 -12.19
N LYS A 229 0.92 8.00 -13.20
CA LYS A 229 0.48 7.96 -14.61
C LYS A 229 0.16 6.54 -15.06
N GLU A 230 1.04 5.60 -14.73
CA GLU A 230 0.88 4.19 -15.07
C GLU A 230 -0.31 3.57 -14.34
N TYR A 231 -0.47 3.85 -13.06
CA TYR A 231 -1.64 3.42 -12.29
C TYR A 231 -2.94 3.90 -12.94
N ILE A 232 -3.08 5.21 -13.19
CA ILE A 232 -4.29 5.76 -13.83
C ILE A 232 -4.50 5.19 -15.23
N ARG A 233 -3.42 5.01 -16.01
CA ARG A 233 -3.50 4.35 -17.33
C ARG A 233 -4.03 2.93 -17.20
N SER A 234 -3.57 2.16 -16.23
CA SER A 234 -4.04 0.79 -15.99
C SER A 234 -5.52 0.73 -15.61
N LYS A 235 -6.04 1.75 -14.92
CA LYS A 235 -7.46 1.85 -14.57
C LYS A 235 -8.34 2.27 -15.74
N LYS A 236 -7.81 3.07 -16.68
CA LYS A 236 -8.50 3.45 -17.93
C LYS A 236 -8.47 2.35 -18.99
N TYR A 237 -7.35 1.63 -19.10
CA TYR A 237 -7.10 0.62 -20.13
C TYR A 237 -6.64 -0.69 -19.49
N PRO A 238 -7.50 -1.35 -18.69
CA PRO A 238 -7.10 -2.57 -18.02
C PRO A 238 -6.90 -3.71 -19.02
N THR A 239 -5.93 -4.58 -18.73
CA THR A 239 -5.67 -5.81 -19.52
C THR A 239 -6.78 -6.85 -19.33
N THR A 240 -7.41 -6.85 -18.16
CA THR A 240 -8.53 -7.73 -17.80
C THR A 240 -9.61 -6.95 -17.05
N GLY A 241 -10.87 -7.28 -17.28
CA GLY A 241 -11.99 -6.60 -16.64
C GLY A 241 -12.39 -5.27 -17.30
N LYS A 242 -13.20 -4.48 -16.59
CA LYS A 242 -13.75 -3.20 -17.09
C LYS A 242 -12.91 -2.02 -16.59
N PRO A 243 -12.78 -0.94 -17.38
CA PRO A 243 -12.21 0.32 -16.91
C PRO A 243 -12.92 0.83 -15.66
N TYR A 244 -12.16 1.47 -14.79
CA TYR A 244 -12.73 2.14 -13.62
C TYR A 244 -13.44 3.41 -14.05
N SER A 245 -14.48 3.79 -13.32
CA SER A 245 -15.14 5.07 -13.50
C SER A 245 -14.32 6.19 -12.84
N ALA A 246 -14.02 7.24 -13.60
CA ALA A 246 -13.46 8.46 -13.03
C ALA A 246 -14.57 9.25 -12.30
N ARG A 247 -14.33 9.64 -11.05
CA ARG A 247 -15.19 10.58 -10.32
C ARG A 247 -14.30 11.52 -9.52
N TYR A 248 -14.44 12.82 -9.71
CA TYR A 248 -13.70 13.82 -8.93
C TYR A 248 -14.62 15.01 -8.69
N VAL A 249 -15.12 15.15 -7.47
CA VAL A 249 -16.00 16.25 -7.07
C VAL A 249 -15.18 17.51 -6.82
N GLY A 250 -13.97 17.35 -6.29
CA GLY A 250 -13.07 18.45 -5.95
C GLY A 250 -13.23 19.00 -4.53
N SER A 251 -14.02 18.33 -3.69
CA SER A 251 -14.03 18.47 -2.22
C SER A 251 -13.59 17.14 -1.63
N MET A 252 -12.59 17.17 -0.75
CA MET A 252 -12.04 15.95 -0.15
C MET A 252 -13.13 15.18 0.58
N VAL A 253 -13.96 15.84 1.37
CA VAL A 253 -15.05 15.23 2.14
C VAL A 253 -16.03 14.48 1.23
N ALA A 254 -16.44 15.10 0.12
CA ALA A 254 -17.38 14.48 -0.82
C ALA A 254 -16.77 13.27 -1.55
N ASP A 255 -15.52 13.38 -1.98
CA ASP A 255 -14.82 12.29 -2.69
C ASP A 255 -14.48 11.11 -1.74
N VAL A 256 -14.04 11.40 -0.52
CA VAL A 256 -13.76 10.39 0.52
C VAL A 256 -15.05 9.70 0.96
N HIS A 257 -16.15 10.43 1.19
CA HIS A 257 -17.42 9.84 1.58
C HIS A 257 -17.92 8.84 0.52
N ARG A 258 -17.86 9.22 -0.76
CA ARG A 258 -18.18 8.31 -1.86
C ARG A 258 -17.26 7.09 -1.88
N THR A 259 -15.97 7.28 -1.63
CA THR A 259 -14.98 6.19 -1.58
C THR A 259 -15.32 5.19 -0.48
N ILE A 260 -15.71 5.64 0.72
CA ILE A 260 -16.16 4.76 1.81
C ILE A 260 -17.39 3.95 1.40
N LYS A 261 -18.37 4.59 0.75
CA LYS A 261 -19.65 3.99 0.38
C LYS A 261 -19.57 3.02 -0.79
N TYR A 262 -18.80 3.35 -1.81
CA TYR A 262 -18.78 2.60 -3.09
C TYR A 262 -17.48 1.85 -3.33
N GLY A 263 -16.48 2.03 -2.46
CA GLY A 263 -15.13 1.53 -2.67
C GLY A 263 -14.40 2.30 -3.76
N GLY A 264 -13.18 1.85 -4.04
CA GLY A 264 -12.27 2.48 -4.98
C GLY A 264 -11.23 3.31 -4.24
N ILE A 265 -10.67 4.30 -4.92
CA ILE A 265 -9.54 5.06 -4.41
C ILE A 265 -9.66 6.56 -4.64
N PHE A 266 -9.23 7.34 -3.66
CA PHE A 266 -8.96 8.77 -3.77
C PHE A 266 -7.45 9.01 -3.75
N LEU A 267 -6.96 9.81 -4.69
CA LEU A 267 -5.55 10.15 -4.85
C LEU A 267 -5.37 11.66 -4.88
N TYR A 268 -4.46 12.14 -4.03
CA TYR A 268 -3.91 13.48 -4.10
C TYR A 268 -2.38 13.38 -4.03
N PRO A 269 -1.70 13.01 -5.13
CA PRO A 269 -0.26 12.79 -5.14
C PRO A 269 0.52 14.10 -4.96
N ALA A 270 1.82 13.96 -4.68
CA ALA A 270 2.77 15.05 -4.86
C ALA A 270 2.78 15.51 -6.32
N SER A 271 3.08 16.78 -6.55
CA SER A 271 3.32 17.34 -7.88
C SER A 271 4.63 18.12 -7.90
N LYS A 272 5.11 18.47 -9.11
CA LYS A 272 6.28 19.34 -9.25
C LYS A 272 6.14 20.68 -8.52
N SER A 273 4.93 21.25 -8.48
CA SER A 273 4.64 22.51 -7.79
C SER A 273 4.38 22.32 -6.29
N ASN A 274 3.92 21.14 -5.88
CA ASN A 274 3.63 20.80 -4.49
C ASN A 274 4.31 19.44 -4.15
N PRO A 275 5.64 19.43 -3.93
CA PRO A 275 6.39 18.19 -3.74
C PRO A 275 5.99 17.40 -2.48
N ASN A 276 5.41 18.09 -1.50
CA ASN A 276 4.87 17.49 -0.27
C ASN A 276 3.33 17.33 -0.33
N GLY A 277 2.73 17.31 -1.51
CA GLY A 277 1.28 17.29 -1.68
C GLY A 277 0.62 18.64 -1.36
N LYS A 278 -0.70 18.75 -1.59
CA LYS A 278 -1.48 19.97 -1.30
C LYS A 278 -2.22 19.89 0.03
N LEU A 279 -2.77 18.72 0.37
CA LEU A 279 -3.61 18.55 1.56
C LEU A 279 -2.76 18.57 2.83
N ARG A 280 -3.34 19.08 3.92
CA ARG A 280 -2.69 19.28 5.21
C ARG A 280 -2.85 18.07 6.11
N LEU A 281 -1.78 17.75 6.79
CA LEU A 281 -1.63 16.50 7.52
C LEU A 281 -2.62 16.42 8.70
N LEU A 282 -2.64 17.43 9.58
CA LEU A 282 -3.33 17.37 10.87
C LEU A 282 -4.86 17.42 10.78
N TYR A 283 -5.41 18.17 9.82
CA TYR A 283 -6.85 18.46 9.77
C TYR A 283 -7.54 17.96 8.50
N GLU A 284 -6.82 17.46 7.49
CA GLU A 284 -7.41 16.79 6.33
C GLU A 284 -6.99 15.32 6.26
N CYS A 285 -5.69 15.05 6.12
CA CYS A 285 -5.16 13.71 5.87
C CYS A 285 -5.39 12.76 7.05
N VAL A 286 -5.00 13.15 8.27
CA VAL A 286 -5.03 12.28 9.45
C VAL A 286 -6.46 11.93 9.88
N PRO A 287 -7.41 12.87 10.00
CA PRO A 287 -8.80 12.52 10.32
C PRO A 287 -9.42 11.58 9.30
N MET A 288 -9.20 11.83 8.00
CA MET A 288 -9.73 10.98 6.93
C MET A 288 -9.08 9.59 6.92
N ALA A 289 -7.76 9.51 7.13
CA ALA A 289 -7.05 8.24 7.26
C ALA A 289 -7.55 7.41 8.45
N PHE A 290 -7.88 8.05 9.58
CA PHE A 290 -8.45 7.39 10.74
C PHE A 290 -9.81 6.77 10.42
N ILE A 291 -10.72 7.55 9.80
CA ILE A 291 -12.03 7.03 9.36
C ILE A 291 -11.87 5.87 8.37
N ILE A 292 -11.00 6.04 7.36
CA ILE A 292 -10.81 5.03 6.31
C ILE A 292 -10.34 3.69 6.89
N LYS A 293 -9.40 3.73 7.83
CA LYS A 293 -8.88 2.51 8.49
C LYS A 293 -9.89 1.85 9.39
N GLU A 294 -10.63 2.62 10.17
CA GLU A 294 -11.73 2.11 11.00
C GLU A 294 -12.84 1.47 10.13
N ALA A 295 -13.01 1.94 8.89
CA ALA A 295 -13.90 1.33 7.90
C ALA A 295 -13.29 0.08 7.20
N GLY A 296 -12.03 -0.26 7.45
CA GLY A 296 -11.33 -1.41 6.87
C GLY A 296 -10.46 -1.12 5.63
N GLY A 297 -10.23 0.14 5.31
CA GLY A 297 -9.38 0.58 4.19
C GLY A 297 -7.92 0.84 4.54
N LEU A 298 -7.21 1.43 3.58
CA LEU A 298 -5.83 1.88 3.73
C LEU A 298 -5.69 3.37 3.43
N ALA A 299 -4.71 4.02 4.06
CA ALA A 299 -4.34 5.41 3.81
C ALA A 299 -2.81 5.59 3.94
N THR A 300 -2.16 6.06 2.89
CA THR A 300 -0.70 6.23 2.81
C THR A 300 -0.33 7.48 2.03
N ASN A 301 0.86 8.03 2.26
CA ASN A 301 1.43 9.09 1.43
C ASN A 301 2.27 8.59 0.25
N GLY A 302 2.25 7.28 -0.03
CA GLY A 302 3.08 6.64 -1.05
C GLY A 302 4.30 5.91 -0.47
N LYS A 303 4.61 6.12 0.82
CA LYS A 303 5.79 5.55 1.49
C LYS A 303 5.45 4.99 2.86
N ILE A 304 4.88 5.86 3.70
CA ILE A 304 4.48 5.56 5.07
C ILE A 304 2.96 5.69 5.18
N ASP A 305 2.42 5.01 6.18
CA ASP A 305 1.05 5.15 6.60
C ASP A 305 0.79 6.55 7.17
N ILE A 306 -0.31 7.20 6.76
CA ILE A 306 -0.63 8.57 7.18
C ILE A 306 -0.70 8.71 8.69
N LEU A 307 -1.22 7.71 9.41
CA LEU A 307 -1.38 7.80 10.86
C LEU A 307 -0.05 7.69 11.62
N ASP A 308 1.00 7.17 10.98
CA ASP A 308 2.31 6.95 11.60
C ASP A 308 3.27 8.15 11.37
N ILE A 309 2.86 9.14 10.56
CA ILE A 309 3.64 10.36 10.34
C ILE A 309 3.60 11.23 11.60
N VAL A 310 4.78 11.57 12.13
CA VAL A 310 4.94 12.57 13.19
C VAL A 310 4.98 13.96 12.55
N PRO A 311 4.03 14.87 12.86
CA PRO A 311 4.00 16.19 12.24
C PRO A 311 5.17 17.07 12.69
N GLU A 312 5.83 17.74 11.75
CA GLU A 312 6.91 18.71 12.02
C GLU A 312 6.36 20.10 12.35
N ASN A 313 5.20 20.45 11.79
CA ASN A 313 4.51 21.71 12.06
C ASN A 313 2.99 21.56 11.81
N ILE A 314 2.20 22.51 12.33
CA ILE A 314 0.73 22.40 12.33
C ILE A 314 0.07 22.51 10.96
N HIS A 315 0.79 22.99 9.94
CA HIS A 315 0.31 23.15 8.57
C HIS A 315 1.09 22.29 7.58
N GLN A 316 1.78 21.25 8.07
CA GLN A 316 2.52 20.32 7.22
C GLN A 316 1.59 19.71 6.18
N ARG A 317 2.03 19.65 4.92
CA ARG A 317 1.31 19.00 3.83
C ARG A 317 1.75 17.55 3.65
N SER A 318 0.88 16.72 3.10
CA SER A 318 1.21 15.35 2.69
C SER A 318 0.51 14.97 1.39
N PRO A 319 1.16 14.21 0.50
CA PRO A 319 0.44 13.42 -0.48
C PRO A 319 -0.47 12.42 0.24
N ILE A 320 -1.58 12.03 -0.39
CA ILE A 320 -2.45 11.01 0.19
C ILE A 320 -3.06 10.11 -0.87
N PHE A 321 -3.09 8.82 -0.56
CA PHE A 321 -3.76 7.76 -1.28
C PHE A 321 -4.58 6.99 -0.26
N LEU A 322 -5.91 7.01 -0.39
CA LEU A 322 -6.81 6.35 0.55
C LEU A 322 -7.97 5.68 -0.16
N GLY A 323 -8.49 4.61 0.44
CA GLY A 323 -9.65 3.90 -0.07
C GLY A 323 -9.55 2.39 0.17
N SER A 324 -10.23 1.64 -0.71
CA SER A 324 -10.24 0.19 -0.76
C SER A 324 -8.82 -0.36 -0.69
N LYS A 325 -8.59 -1.32 0.21
CA LYS A 325 -7.25 -1.80 0.55
C LYS A 325 -6.50 -2.34 -0.68
N ASP A 326 -7.20 -3.03 -1.58
CA ASP A 326 -6.61 -3.60 -2.78
C ASP A 326 -6.22 -2.50 -3.77
N ASP A 327 -7.08 -1.49 -3.95
CA ASP A 327 -6.81 -0.38 -4.87
C ASP A 327 -5.65 0.51 -4.41
N VAL A 328 -5.53 0.74 -3.10
CA VAL A 328 -4.39 1.46 -2.51
C VAL A 328 -3.12 0.63 -2.61
N ASN A 329 -3.21 -0.69 -2.46
CA ASN A 329 -2.07 -1.58 -2.65
C ASN A 329 -1.57 -1.62 -4.09
N ASP A 330 -2.47 -1.59 -5.08
CA ASP A 330 -2.12 -1.50 -6.49
C ASP A 330 -1.29 -0.22 -6.80
N VAL A 331 -1.56 0.92 -6.15
CA VAL A 331 -0.77 2.17 -6.32
C VAL A 331 0.65 2.00 -5.79
N MET A 332 0.79 1.23 -4.72
CA MET A 332 2.03 1.08 -3.98
C MET A 332 2.86 -0.15 -4.43
N ALA A 333 2.32 -0.98 -5.32
CA ALA A 333 2.97 -2.14 -5.89
C ALA A 333 4.12 -1.77 -6.84
N LEU A 334 4.92 -2.76 -7.24
CA LEU A 334 5.89 -2.59 -8.31
C LEU A 334 5.21 -2.01 -9.56
N ARG A 335 5.90 -1.09 -10.23
CA ARG A 335 5.42 -0.46 -11.46
C ARG A 335 5.13 -1.54 -12.51
N GLN A 336 4.07 -1.37 -13.31
CA GLN A 336 3.71 -2.39 -14.30
C GLN A 336 4.84 -2.60 -15.32
N ILE A 337 5.59 -1.55 -15.65
CA ILE A 337 6.80 -1.65 -16.49
C ILE A 337 7.86 -2.55 -15.84
N ASP A 338 8.07 -2.42 -14.52
CA ASP A 338 9.05 -3.23 -13.80
C ASP A 338 8.58 -4.70 -13.83
N LEU A 339 7.29 -4.97 -13.59
CA LEU A 339 6.71 -6.32 -13.68
C LEU A 339 6.76 -6.91 -15.09
N GLU A 340 6.43 -6.14 -16.13
CA GLU A 340 6.45 -6.59 -17.52
C GLU A 340 7.88 -6.87 -17.99
N VAL A 341 8.83 -6.02 -17.62
CA VAL A 341 10.25 -6.23 -17.90
C VAL A 341 10.74 -7.50 -17.19
N LEU A 342 10.43 -7.65 -15.90
CA LEU A 342 10.79 -8.84 -15.14
C LEU A 342 10.17 -10.12 -15.72
N ARG A 343 8.88 -10.11 -16.10
CA ARG A 343 8.19 -11.23 -16.76
C ARG A 343 8.79 -11.61 -18.12
N ARG A 344 9.40 -10.66 -18.84
CA ARG A 344 10.08 -10.97 -20.12
C ARG A 344 11.51 -11.46 -19.93
N LEU A 345 12.16 -11.06 -18.83
CA LEU A 345 13.58 -11.32 -18.59
C LEU A 345 13.85 -12.52 -17.69
N HIS A 346 12.99 -12.83 -16.73
CA HIS A 346 13.28 -13.80 -15.66
C HIS A 346 13.61 -15.22 -16.13
N ARG A 347 13.19 -15.61 -17.35
CA ARG A 347 13.55 -16.91 -17.95
C ARG A 347 14.84 -16.90 -18.75
N LYS A 348 15.39 -15.71 -19.03
CA LYS A 348 16.53 -15.51 -19.94
C LYS A 348 17.80 -15.10 -19.22
N VAL A 349 17.69 -14.51 -18.04
CA VAL A 349 18.81 -13.97 -17.27
C VAL A 349 18.58 -14.18 -15.78
N ASN A 350 19.67 -14.22 -15.02
CA ASN A 350 19.62 -14.13 -13.57
C ASN A 350 19.06 -12.76 -13.15
N VAL A 351 18.06 -12.76 -12.27
CA VAL A 351 17.44 -11.55 -11.72
C VAL A 351 17.80 -11.42 -10.25
N VAL A 352 18.55 -10.38 -9.89
CA VAL A 352 18.89 -10.05 -8.49
C VAL A 352 18.20 -8.74 -8.09
N PRO A 353 17.15 -8.77 -7.25
CA PRO A 353 16.42 -7.58 -6.83
C PRO A 353 17.26 -6.64 -5.94
N VAL A 354 17.23 -5.34 -6.26
CA VAL A 354 17.96 -4.30 -5.52
C VAL A 354 17.04 -3.11 -5.24
N ILE A 355 16.97 -2.71 -3.97
CA ILE A 355 16.34 -1.46 -3.52
C ILE A 355 17.42 -0.38 -3.52
N ALA A 356 17.40 0.49 -4.53
CA ALA A 356 18.31 1.61 -4.61
C ALA A 356 17.90 2.76 -3.67
N LYS A 357 18.88 3.56 -3.23
CA LYS A 357 18.68 4.71 -2.31
C LYS A 357 17.96 4.30 -1.02
N ALA A 358 18.38 3.17 -0.45
CA ALA A 358 17.81 2.65 0.80
C ALA A 358 17.93 3.65 1.96
N ASP A 359 18.85 4.61 1.88
CA ASP A 359 19.03 5.71 2.83
C ASP A 359 17.89 6.75 2.85
N THR A 360 16.91 6.61 1.95
CA THR A 360 15.67 7.41 1.97
C THR A 360 14.54 6.76 2.78
N LEU A 361 14.81 5.59 3.36
CA LEU A 361 13.85 4.78 4.11
C LEU A 361 14.44 4.45 5.49
N THR A 362 13.58 4.37 6.49
CA THR A 362 13.92 3.81 7.80
C THR A 362 14.09 2.29 7.72
N THR A 363 14.77 1.68 8.70
CA THR A 363 14.93 0.22 8.76
C THR A 363 13.59 -0.54 8.72
N HIS A 364 12.55 0.03 9.33
CA HIS A 364 11.21 -0.54 9.31
C HIS A 364 10.56 -0.46 7.92
N GLU A 365 10.66 0.70 7.26
CA GLU A 365 10.16 0.89 5.90
C GLU A 365 10.88 0.01 4.88
N VAL A 366 12.21 -0.16 5.00
CA VAL A 366 12.98 -1.09 4.18
C VAL A 366 12.44 -2.51 4.34
N LYS A 367 12.23 -2.98 5.58
CA LYS A 367 11.69 -4.33 5.83
C LYS A 367 10.33 -4.52 5.15
N LYS A 368 9.41 -3.57 5.33
CA LYS A 368 8.07 -3.60 4.72
C LYS A 368 8.13 -3.58 3.19
N LEU A 369 9.06 -2.81 2.60
CA LEU A 369 9.26 -2.76 1.16
C LEU A 369 9.83 -4.09 0.63
N LYS A 370 10.77 -4.72 1.35
CA LYS A 370 11.30 -6.06 1.00
C LYS A 370 10.17 -7.09 0.98
N GLU A 371 9.36 -7.15 2.04
CA GLU A 371 8.20 -8.06 2.14
C GLU A 371 7.23 -7.85 0.97
N ARG A 372 6.95 -6.59 0.61
CA ARG A 372 6.08 -6.25 -0.52
C ARG A 372 6.65 -6.70 -1.87
N ILE A 373 7.91 -6.39 -2.15
CA ILE A 373 8.57 -6.75 -3.42
C ILE A 373 8.58 -8.27 -3.59
N LEU A 374 8.84 -9.03 -2.52
CA LEU A 374 8.81 -10.49 -2.55
C LEU A 374 7.40 -11.03 -2.79
N ALA A 375 6.37 -10.45 -2.14
CA ALA A 375 4.99 -10.82 -2.39
C ALA A 375 4.58 -10.54 -3.86
N ASP A 376 4.95 -9.39 -4.42
CA ASP A 376 4.68 -9.04 -5.82
C ASP A 376 5.37 -10.04 -6.78
N ILE A 377 6.62 -10.43 -6.50
CA ILE A 377 7.38 -11.41 -7.30
C ILE A 377 6.70 -12.79 -7.27
N GLU A 378 6.28 -13.24 -6.08
CA GLU A 378 5.60 -14.52 -5.89
C GLU A 378 4.23 -14.54 -6.59
N GLU A 379 3.42 -13.50 -6.41
CA GLU A 379 2.09 -13.36 -7.04
C GLU A 379 2.17 -13.39 -8.57
N HIS A 380 3.25 -12.84 -9.14
CA HIS A 380 3.43 -12.73 -10.59
C HIS A 380 4.23 -13.89 -11.21
N GLU A 381 4.56 -14.92 -10.41
CA GLU A 381 5.36 -16.10 -10.80
C GLU A 381 6.72 -15.73 -11.42
N ILE A 382 7.34 -14.64 -10.94
CA ILE A 382 8.63 -14.16 -11.44
C ILE A 382 9.75 -14.95 -10.76
N GLN A 383 10.63 -15.53 -11.57
CA GLN A 383 11.79 -16.28 -11.07
C GLN A 383 12.97 -15.34 -10.83
N ILE A 384 13.28 -15.08 -9.57
CA ILE A 384 14.53 -14.42 -9.18
C ILE A 384 15.62 -15.46 -8.94
N TYR A 385 16.87 -15.03 -9.00
CA TYR A 385 18.02 -15.87 -8.67
C TYR A 385 17.87 -16.40 -7.24
N GLN A 386 17.89 -17.73 -7.12
CA GLN A 386 17.84 -18.44 -5.85
C GLN A 386 19.26 -18.90 -5.52
N PHE A 387 19.71 -18.58 -4.31
CA PHE A 387 20.99 -19.06 -3.81
C PHE A 387 20.93 -20.59 -3.64
N PRO A 388 21.98 -21.31 -4.04
CA PRO A 388 22.09 -22.75 -3.79
C PRO A 388 21.88 -23.07 -2.31
N ASP A 389 21.35 -24.26 -2.03
CA ASP A 389 21.35 -24.77 -0.66
C ASP A 389 22.78 -25.15 -0.28
N CYS A 390 23.23 -24.74 0.91
CA CYS A 390 24.53 -25.16 1.42
C CYS A 390 24.53 -26.66 1.66
N ASP A 391 25.59 -27.34 1.21
CA ASP A 391 25.78 -28.75 1.49
C ASP A 391 25.93 -29.00 3.00
N SER A 392 25.46 -30.16 3.46
CA SER A 392 25.37 -30.46 4.89
C SER A 392 26.73 -30.54 5.59
N ASP A 393 27.80 -30.78 4.83
CA ASP A 393 29.19 -30.91 5.23
C ASP A 393 29.97 -29.58 5.22
N GLU A 394 29.35 -28.47 4.78
CA GLU A 394 29.94 -27.12 4.87
C GLU A 394 30.07 -26.64 6.33
N ASP A 395 31.07 -25.79 6.58
CA ASP A 395 31.34 -25.22 7.90
C ASP A 395 30.17 -24.32 8.37
N GLU A 396 29.90 -24.32 9.68
CA GLU A 396 28.81 -23.53 10.29
C GLU A 396 28.94 -22.02 10.04
N GLU A 397 30.16 -21.52 9.90
CA GLU A 397 30.43 -20.11 9.57
C GLU A 397 29.97 -19.77 8.14
N PHE A 398 30.18 -20.68 7.18
CA PHE A 398 29.73 -20.52 5.80
C PHE A 398 28.20 -20.58 5.70
N LYS A 399 27.58 -21.54 6.40
CA LYS A 399 26.10 -21.67 6.48
C LYS A 399 25.44 -20.42 7.05
N GLN A 400 26.04 -19.82 8.09
CA GLN A 400 25.53 -18.58 8.68
C GLN A 400 25.67 -17.40 7.70
N GLN A 401 26.80 -17.30 7.00
CA GLN A 401 27.02 -16.26 5.99
C GLN A 401 26.02 -16.36 4.84
N ASP A 402 25.76 -17.56 4.32
CA ASP A 402 24.75 -17.81 3.27
C ASP A 402 23.35 -17.41 3.72
N LYS A 403 22.94 -17.81 4.93
CA LYS A 403 21.63 -17.45 5.50
C LYS A 403 21.46 -15.95 5.64
N GLU A 404 22.49 -15.24 6.08
CA GLU A 404 22.47 -13.78 6.17
C GLU A 404 22.37 -13.12 4.80
N LEU A 405 22.96 -13.73 3.78
CA LEU A 405 22.96 -13.23 2.42
C LEU A 405 21.60 -13.45 1.74
N LYS A 406 20.98 -14.63 1.93
CA LYS A 406 19.59 -14.94 1.55
C LYS A 406 18.61 -13.96 2.20
N ALA A 407 18.78 -13.66 3.50
CA ALA A 407 17.94 -12.69 4.21
C ALA A 407 18.09 -11.24 3.71
N CYS A 408 19.13 -10.94 2.92
CA CYS A 408 19.33 -9.62 2.35
C CYS A 408 18.52 -9.37 1.07
N ILE A 409 17.92 -10.38 0.43
CA ILE A 409 17.09 -10.17 -0.77
C ILE A 409 15.75 -9.53 -0.38
N PRO A 410 15.27 -8.49 -1.10
CA PRO A 410 15.99 -7.63 -2.06
C PRO A 410 17.10 -6.79 -1.39
N PHE A 411 18.28 -6.67 -2.01
CA PHE A 411 19.44 -5.97 -1.42
C PHE A 411 19.15 -4.46 -1.30
N ALA A 412 19.21 -3.92 -0.09
CA ALA A 412 18.96 -2.50 0.17
C ALA A 412 20.28 -1.72 0.14
N VAL A 413 20.54 -1.02 -0.97
CA VAL A 413 21.86 -0.41 -1.23
C VAL A 413 21.81 1.11 -1.28
N VAL A 414 22.92 1.70 -0.82
CA VAL A 414 23.20 3.13 -0.93
C VAL A 414 24.38 3.32 -1.87
N GLY A 415 24.21 4.16 -2.89
CA GLY A 415 25.28 4.52 -3.82
C GLY A 415 25.75 5.96 -3.60
N SER A 416 27.06 6.20 -3.66
CA SER A 416 27.65 7.54 -3.67
C SER A 416 28.98 7.56 -4.43
N SER A 417 29.18 8.61 -5.22
CA SER A 417 30.47 8.96 -5.83
C SER A 417 31.29 9.93 -4.96
N THR A 418 30.71 10.48 -3.90
CA THR A 418 31.34 11.46 -3.02
C THR A 418 32.16 10.76 -1.93
N VAL A 419 33.38 11.23 -1.71
CA VAL A 419 34.26 10.79 -0.62
C VAL A 419 34.19 11.81 0.50
N LEU A 420 33.87 11.34 1.70
CA LEU A 420 33.75 12.14 2.91
C LEU A 420 34.77 11.64 3.94
N GLU A 421 35.19 12.52 4.85
CA GLU A 421 36.08 12.16 5.95
C GLU A 421 35.26 12.01 7.23
N VAL A 422 35.20 10.78 7.76
CA VAL A 422 34.44 10.44 8.98
C VAL A 422 35.41 9.75 9.94
N ALA A 423 35.56 10.29 11.15
CA ALA A 423 36.47 9.75 12.16
C ALA A 423 37.91 9.53 11.65
N GLY A 424 38.42 10.44 10.80
CA GLY A 424 39.76 10.37 10.21
C GLY A 424 39.94 9.34 9.08
N ARG A 425 38.85 8.70 8.64
CA ARG A 425 38.84 7.76 7.50
C ARG A 425 38.10 8.35 6.32
N LYS A 426 38.68 8.20 5.12
CA LYS A 426 38.02 8.56 3.86
C LYS A 426 37.06 7.44 3.47
N VAL A 427 35.77 7.75 3.49
CA VAL A 427 34.68 6.81 3.20
C VAL A 427 33.81 7.35 2.08
N ARG A 428 33.31 6.48 1.20
CA ARG A 428 32.29 6.87 0.22
C ARG A 428 30.96 6.96 0.94
N GLY A 429 30.28 8.09 0.82
CA GLY A 429 29.06 8.32 1.58
C GLY A 429 28.26 9.52 1.12
N ARG A 430 27.09 9.70 1.73
CA ARG A 430 26.20 10.84 1.51
C ARG A 430 26.09 11.63 2.80
N GLN A 431 26.23 12.95 2.70
CA GLN A 431 26.09 13.87 3.82
C GLN A 431 24.63 14.30 3.96
N TYR A 432 24.09 14.16 5.16
CA TYR A 432 22.78 14.66 5.56
C TYR A 432 22.92 15.67 6.72
N PRO A 433 21.91 16.51 6.98
CA PRO A 433 21.91 17.42 8.12
C PRO A 433 22.10 16.71 9.48
N TRP A 434 21.66 15.46 9.59
CA TRP A 434 21.70 14.65 10.81
C TRP A 434 22.85 13.64 10.87
N GLY A 435 23.70 13.54 9.83
CA GLY A 435 24.83 12.61 9.85
C GLY A 435 25.34 12.18 8.47
N VAL A 436 26.25 11.21 8.46
CA VAL A 436 26.84 10.65 7.24
C VAL A 436 26.39 9.22 7.05
N VAL A 437 25.88 8.91 5.85
CA VAL A 437 25.57 7.54 5.44
C VAL A 437 26.71 7.01 4.62
N GLU A 438 27.43 6.05 5.18
CA GLU A 438 28.56 5.36 4.55
C GLU A 438 28.08 4.19 3.66
N VAL A 439 28.62 4.11 2.43
CA VAL A 439 28.24 3.09 1.43
C VAL A 439 28.70 1.68 1.82
N GLU A 440 29.87 1.56 2.42
CA GLU A 440 30.47 0.26 2.80
C GLU A 440 30.13 -0.18 4.22
N ASN A 441 29.31 0.58 4.95
CA ASN A 441 28.90 0.24 6.30
C ASN A 441 27.68 -0.71 6.25
N PRO A 442 27.78 -1.96 6.75
CA PRO A 442 26.69 -2.93 6.71
C PRO A 442 25.44 -2.52 7.49
N LYS A 443 25.54 -1.56 8.41
CA LYS A 443 24.38 -1.00 9.13
C LYS A 443 23.56 -0.04 8.26
N HIS A 444 24.16 0.50 7.21
CA HIS A 444 23.57 1.52 6.34
C HIS A 444 23.21 0.97 4.96
N SER A 445 23.93 -0.04 4.48
CA SER A 445 23.86 -0.49 3.09
C SER A 445 24.27 -1.95 2.95
N ASP A 446 23.49 -2.72 2.19
CA ASP A 446 23.79 -4.10 1.81
C ASP A 446 24.86 -4.18 0.69
N PHE A 447 25.45 -3.04 0.27
CA PHE A 447 26.39 -2.96 -0.86
C PHE A 447 27.58 -3.92 -0.74
N VAL A 448 28.18 -4.05 0.46
CA VAL A 448 29.31 -4.98 0.65
C VAL A 448 28.87 -6.41 0.41
N LYS A 449 27.69 -6.81 0.91
CA LYS A 449 27.14 -8.16 0.72
C LYS A 449 26.82 -8.42 -0.75
N LEU A 450 26.20 -7.45 -1.44
CA LEU A 450 25.93 -7.53 -2.88
C LEU A 450 27.23 -7.64 -3.70
N ARG A 451 28.26 -6.85 -3.38
CA ARG A 451 29.55 -6.90 -4.07
C ARG A 451 30.25 -8.24 -3.88
N THR A 452 30.30 -8.74 -2.64
CA THR A 452 30.91 -10.04 -2.31
C THR A 452 30.18 -11.17 -3.03
N MET A 453 28.84 -11.14 -3.05
CA MET A 453 28.03 -12.11 -3.79
C MET A 453 28.38 -12.11 -5.28
N LEU A 454 28.35 -10.94 -5.92
CA LEU A 454 28.53 -10.82 -7.36
C LEU A 454 29.96 -11.11 -7.81
N ILE A 455 30.98 -10.73 -7.04
CA ILE A 455 32.39 -10.75 -7.50
C ILE A 455 33.16 -11.93 -6.91
N SER A 456 32.83 -12.36 -5.69
CA SER A 456 33.69 -13.27 -4.92
C SER A 456 33.06 -14.65 -4.74
N THR A 457 31.83 -14.74 -4.24
CA THR A 457 31.28 -16.03 -3.78
C THR A 457 30.39 -16.74 -4.80
N HIS A 458 29.47 -16.04 -5.47
CA HIS A 458 28.42 -16.67 -6.29
C HIS A 458 28.57 -16.41 -7.81
N MET A 459 29.69 -15.84 -8.25
CA MET A 459 29.93 -15.56 -9.66
C MET A 459 29.91 -16.84 -10.52
N GLN A 460 30.46 -17.94 -10.00
CA GLN A 460 30.50 -19.20 -10.74
C GLN A 460 29.10 -19.81 -10.86
N ASP A 461 28.35 -19.85 -9.76
CA ASP A 461 26.97 -20.34 -9.76
C ASP A 461 26.07 -19.52 -10.70
N LEU A 462 26.20 -18.18 -10.72
CA LEU A 462 25.49 -17.33 -11.69
C LEU A 462 25.78 -17.74 -13.15
N LYS A 463 27.02 -18.13 -13.46
CA LYS A 463 27.37 -18.63 -14.81
C LYS A 463 26.74 -19.99 -15.07
N ASP A 464 26.80 -20.89 -14.10
CA ASP A 464 26.26 -22.24 -14.22
C ASP A 464 24.74 -22.19 -14.41
N VAL A 465 24.00 -21.40 -13.62
CA VAL A 465 22.56 -21.15 -13.84
C VAL A 465 22.29 -20.54 -15.21
N THR A 466 23.14 -19.61 -15.68
CA THR A 466 22.99 -19.05 -17.03
C THR A 466 23.13 -20.10 -18.11
N GLN A 467 24.08 -21.01 -17.97
CA GLN A 467 24.37 -22.05 -18.94
C GLN A 467 23.32 -23.18 -18.89
N ASP A 468 23.13 -23.75 -17.71
CA ASP A 468 22.39 -25.00 -17.53
C ASP A 468 20.87 -24.79 -17.44
N VAL A 469 20.44 -23.60 -17.01
CA VAL A 469 19.02 -23.26 -16.91
C VAL A 469 18.62 -22.33 -18.04
N HIS A 470 19.18 -21.13 -18.12
CA HIS A 470 18.68 -20.11 -19.07
C HIS A 470 19.02 -20.46 -20.52
N TYR A 471 20.27 -20.82 -20.82
CA TYR A 471 20.70 -21.11 -22.17
C TYR A 471 20.14 -22.43 -22.69
N GLU A 472 20.12 -23.50 -21.88
CA GLU A 472 19.50 -24.76 -22.29
C GLU A 472 17.99 -24.63 -22.53
N ASN A 473 17.26 -23.88 -21.70
CA ASN A 473 15.85 -23.57 -21.97
C ASN A 473 15.65 -22.81 -23.28
N PHE A 474 16.50 -21.82 -23.56
CA PHE A 474 16.47 -21.08 -24.83
C PHE A 474 16.81 -21.98 -26.02
N ARG A 475 17.85 -22.81 -25.90
CA ARG A 475 18.29 -23.75 -26.92
C ARG A 475 17.21 -24.78 -27.24
N ALA A 476 16.56 -25.35 -26.23
CA ALA A 476 15.43 -26.26 -26.40
C ALA A 476 14.26 -25.61 -27.15
N GLN A 477 13.94 -24.34 -26.84
CA GLN A 477 12.91 -23.59 -27.54
C GLN A 477 13.27 -23.33 -29.01
N CYS A 478 14.51 -22.93 -29.30
CA CYS A 478 15.00 -22.70 -30.67
C CYS A 478 14.95 -23.98 -31.51
N ILE A 479 15.42 -25.10 -30.96
CA ILE A 479 15.37 -26.41 -31.65
C ILE A 479 13.91 -26.79 -31.95
N SER A 480 13.00 -26.60 -31.00
CA SER A 480 11.57 -26.87 -31.18
C SER A 480 10.97 -26.01 -32.31
N GLN A 481 11.31 -24.72 -32.38
CA GLN A 481 10.84 -23.81 -33.43
C GLN A 481 11.39 -24.19 -34.82
N ILE A 482 12.68 -24.50 -34.92
CA ILE A 482 13.31 -24.95 -36.17
C ILE A 482 12.68 -26.26 -36.65
N SER A 483 12.46 -27.21 -35.74
CA SER A 483 11.78 -28.47 -36.05
C SER A 483 10.36 -28.22 -36.57
N GLN A 484 9.58 -27.37 -35.91
CA GLN A 484 8.22 -27.01 -36.36
C GLN A 484 8.21 -26.32 -37.73
N GLN A 485 9.20 -25.46 -38.01
CA GLN A 485 9.33 -24.76 -39.29
C GLN A 485 9.74 -25.72 -40.42
N ALA A 486 10.68 -26.62 -40.16
CA ALA A 486 11.10 -27.67 -41.09
C ALA A 486 9.94 -28.63 -41.42
N ILE A 487 9.10 -28.98 -40.43
CA ILE A 487 7.89 -29.77 -40.63
C ILE A 487 6.88 -29.02 -41.52
N ARG A 488 6.68 -27.71 -41.29
CA ARG A 488 5.80 -26.87 -42.13
C ARG A 488 6.30 -26.76 -43.57
N GLU A 489 7.60 -26.59 -43.78
CA GLU A 489 8.19 -26.52 -45.12
C GLU A 489 8.13 -27.86 -45.86
N ARG A 490 8.43 -28.98 -45.18
CA ARG A 490 8.23 -30.33 -45.74
C ARG A 490 6.77 -30.60 -46.09
N SER A 491 5.81 -30.09 -45.29
CA SER A 491 4.38 -30.23 -45.58
C SER A 491 3.92 -29.41 -46.79
N LYS A 492 4.56 -28.26 -47.06
CA LYS A 492 4.31 -27.46 -48.28
C LYS A 492 4.89 -28.14 -49.53
N LEU A 493 6.13 -28.65 -49.44
CA LEU A 493 6.77 -29.37 -50.55
C LEU A 493 6.00 -30.64 -50.96
N LYS A 494 5.39 -31.35 -49.99
CA LYS A 494 4.48 -32.49 -50.26
C LYS A 494 3.16 -32.10 -50.94
N ARG A 495 2.73 -30.84 -50.90
CA ARG A 495 1.51 -30.37 -51.59
C ARG A 495 1.77 -29.92 -53.02
N ASP A 496 3.01 -29.50 -53.35
CA ASP A 496 3.38 -29.00 -54.68
C ASP A 496 3.93 -30.06 -55.64
N SER A 497 4.13 -31.30 -55.17
CA SER A 497 4.61 -32.41 -56.02
C SER A 497 3.50 -33.45 -56.23
N GLY A 498 3.05 -33.57 -57.48
CA GLY A 498 2.10 -34.59 -57.94
C GLY A 498 2.63 -36.03 -57.81
N PRO A 499 1.80 -37.05 -58.06
CA PRO A 499 1.92 -38.38 -57.47
C PRO A 499 2.96 -39.27 -58.18
N HIS A 500 4.24 -38.91 -58.17
CA HIS A 500 5.32 -39.76 -58.72
C HIS A 500 6.69 -39.62 -58.04
N PHE A 501 6.73 -39.34 -56.73
CA PHE A 501 7.95 -39.44 -55.93
C PHE A 501 7.75 -40.36 -54.73
N GLU A 502 7.47 -41.64 -55.00
CA GLU A 502 7.65 -42.71 -54.03
C GLU A 502 9.05 -43.32 -54.21
N ASN A 503 9.76 -43.47 -53.09
CA ASN A 503 11.06 -44.14 -52.88
C ASN A 503 12.32 -43.25 -52.80
N SER A 504 12.41 -42.50 -51.69
CA SER A 504 13.62 -42.49 -50.84
C SER A 504 13.31 -41.84 -49.49
N ILE A 505 12.64 -42.58 -48.60
CA ILE A 505 12.73 -42.25 -47.17
C ILE A 505 14.17 -42.57 -46.79
N SER A 506 14.99 -41.55 -46.54
CA SER A 506 16.35 -41.73 -46.03
C SER A 506 16.27 -42.52 -44.72
N ASP A 507 17.13 -43.53 -44.53
CA ASP A 507 17.18 -44.34 -43.29
C ASP A 507 17.28 -43.46 -42.03
N THR A 508 17.81 -42.25 -42.18
CA THR A 508 17.86 -41.19 -41.16
C THR A 508 16.48 -40.69 -40.70
N ASP A 509 15.51 -40.51 -41.61
CA ASP A 509 14.15 -40.06 -41.26
C ASP A 509 13.37 -41.17 -40.54
N ARG A 510 13.64 -42.44 -40.88
CA ARG A 510 13.05 -43.60 -40.20
C ARG A 510 13.62 -43.77 -38.78
N LEU A 511 14.92 -43.53 -38.61
CA LEU A 511 15.58 -43.53 -37.30
C LEU A 511 15.09 -42.39 -36.40
N LEU A 512 14.90 -41.19 -36.95
CA LEU A 512 14.41 -40.02 -36.19
C LEU A 512 12.98 -40.23 -35.69
N LEU A 513 12.08 -40.77 -36.51
CA LEU A 513 10.72 -41.11 -36.09
C LEU A 513 10.69 -42.21 -35.02
N GLN A 514 11.57 -43.21 -35.12
CA GLN A 514 11.70 -44.25 -34.10
C GLN A 514 12.25 -43.68 -32.78
N LYS A 515 13.26 -42.80 -32.83
CA LYS A 515 13.80 -42.14 -31.63
C LYS A 515 12.79 -41.18 -31.00
N ASP A 516 12.03 -40.43 -31.79
CA ASP A 516 10.97 -39.56 -31.27
C ASP A 516 9.84 -40.36 -30.61
N GLU A 517 9.46 -41.53 -31.16
CA GLU A 517 8.52 -42.45 -30.51
C GLU A 517 9.08 -43.08 -29.23
N GLU A 518 10.37 -43.41 -29.19
CA GLU A 518 11.04 -43.91 -27.98
C GLU A 518 11.12 -42.84 -26.90
N ILE A 519 11.49 -41.60 -27.25
CA ILE A 519 11.54 -40.48 -26.31
C ILE A 519 10.15 -40.21 -25.74
N ARG A 520 9.11 -40.24 -26.59
CA ARG A 520 7.73 -40.01 -26.15
C ARG A 520 7.24 -41.14 -25.23
N ARG A 521 7.57 -42.40 -25.54
CA ARG A 521 7.32 -43.53 -24.64
C ARG A 521 8.08 -43.41 -23.32
N MET A 522 9.33 -42.99 -23.34
CA MET A 522 10.13 -42.77 -22.13
C MET A 522 9.56 -41.63 -21.27
N GLN A 523 9.11 -40.53 -21.90
CA GLN A 523 8.48 -39.40 -21.21
C GLN A 523 7.16 -39.83 -20.55
N ASP A 524 6.33 -40.62 -21.23
CA ASP A 524 5.10 -41.16 -20.65
C ASP A 524 5.38 -42.14 -19.50
N ILE A 525 6.41 -42.99 -19.63
CA ILE A 525 6.83 -43.91 -18.56
C ILE A 525 7.39 -43.14 -17.35
N LEU A 526 8.18 -42.09 -17.56
CA LEU A 526 8.71 -41.22 -16.50
C LEU A 526 7.58 -40.45 -15.80
N ALA A 527 6.60 -39.94 -16.54
CA ALA A 527 5.42 -39.29 -15.98
C ALA A 527 4.60 -40.27 -15.13
N GLN A 528 4.38 -41.49 -15.61
CA GLN A 528 3.71 -42.54 -14.84
C GLN A 528 4.51 -43.00 -13.62
N MET A 529 5.84 -43.04 -13.69
CA MET A 529 6.71 -43.32 -12.53
C MET A 529 6.65 -42.20 -11.49
N GLN A 530 6.66 -40.94 -11.91
CA GLN A 530 6.51 -39.78 -11.01
C GLN A 530 5.12 -39.72 -10.38
N GLU A 531 4.05 -40.04 -11.11
CA GLU A 531 2.70 -40.17 -10.54
C GLU A 531 2.62 -41.33 -9.54
N LYS A 532 3.22 -42.48 -9.86
CA LYS A 532 3.27 -43.61 -8.93
C LYS A 532 4.06 -43.28 -7.67
N LEU A 533 5.20 -42.58 -7.76
CA LEU A 533 5.97 -42.10 -6.61
C LEU A 533 5.20 -41.09 -5.75
N LYS A 534 4.42 -40.20 -6.38
CA LYS A 534 3.51 -39.28 -5.65
C LYS A 534 2.36 -40.03 -4.98
N ALA A 535 1.84 -41.09 -5.60
CA ALA A 535 0.78 -41.92 -5.03
C ALA A 535 1.28 -42.82 -3.89
N THR A 536 2.48 -43.41 -3.98
CA THR A 536 3.09 -44.16 -2.86
C THR A 536 3.60 -43.25 -1.75
N GLY A 537 3.90 -41.98 -2.02
CA GLY A 537 4.22 -40.97 -1.00
C GLY A 537 3.02 -40.44 -0.21
N GLN A 538 1.78 -40.72 -0.63
CA GLN A 538 0.55 -40.23 0.03
C GLN A 538 -0.25 -41.30 0.79
N VAL A 539 0.20 -42.57 0.82
CA VAL A 539 -0.45 -43.65 1.58
C VAL A 539 0.52 -44.22 2.62
N GLY A 540 0.77 -43.46 3.68
CA GLY A 540 1.60 -43.93 4.80
C GLY A 540 1.92 -42.85 5.82
N GLY A 541 0.94 -42.40 6.61
CA GLY A 541 1.19 -41.38 7.63
C GLY A 541 0.01 -41.07 8.54
N GLY A 542 -0.66 -42.11 9.07
CA GLY A 542 -1.66 -41.97 10.12
C GLY A 542 -1.49 -43.05 11.18
N VAL A 543 -1.38 -42.61 12.44
CA VAL A 543 -1.32 -43.37 13.71
C VAL A 543 0.08 -43.83 14.14
N GLY A 544 0.55 -43.25 15.24
CA GLY A 544 1.84 -43.56 15.87
C GLY A 544 1.77 -44.59 17.00
N LEU A 545 2.94 -45.00 17.49
CA LEU A 545 3.23 -45.30 18.90
C LEU A 545 4.72 -45.65 19.11
N ARG A 546 5.22 -45.19 20.26
CA ARG A 546 6.52 -45.38 20.90
C ARG A 546 7.18 -46.77 20.77
N GLY A 547 8.52 -46.76 20.66
CA GLY A 547 9.36 -47.55 21.58
C GLY A 547 10.52 -48.36 21.00
N ARG A 548 11.72 -48.11 21.55
CA ARG A 548 12.90 -48.99 21.77
C ARG A 548 13.85 -49.32 20.61
N VAL A 549 15.03 -48.69 20.72
CA VAL A 549 16.41 -49.23 20.71
C VAL A 549 16.56 -50.72 20.40
N GLY A 550 17.41 -51.04 19.41
CA GLY A 550 17.98 -52.36 19.18
C GLY A 550 18.96 -52.37 18.00
N SER A 551 20.25 -52.30 18.32
CA SER A 551 21.38 -52.63 17.45
C SER A 551 21.22 -54.02 16.81
N LEU A 552 21.65 -54.17 15.55
CA LEU A 552 22.38 -55.33 15.02
C LEU A 552 22.85 -55.02 13.59
N GLY A 553 24.17 -55.03 13.39
CA GLY A 553 24.81 -55.01 12.08
C GLY A 553 24.82 -56.38 11.43
N ASN A 554 24.89 -56.43 10.11
CA ASN A 554 26.07 -56.86 9.36
C ASN A 554 25.77 -56.89 7.85
N ASP A 555 26.72 -56.35 7.10
CA ASP A 555 27.30 -56.85 5.86
C ASP A 555 26.39 -57.30 4.72
N LEU A 556 26.51 -56.62 3.57
CA LEU A 556 26.78 -57.26 2.27
C LEU A 556 27.16 -56.21 1.20
N ASP A 557 28.45 -56.27 0.84
CA ASP A 557 29.11 -55.98 -0.44
C ASP A 557 28.67 -54.81 -1.33
N SER A 558 29.49 -53.76 -1.21
CA SER A 558 29.83 -52.78 -2.25
C SER A 558 30.69 -53.42 -3.35
N ALA A 559 30.09 -53.93 -4.43
CA ALA A 559 30.86 -54.36 -5.62
C ALA A 559 30.15 -54.27 -7.00
N ASP A 560 28.89 -53.83 -7.12
CA ASP A 560 28.15 -53.96 -8.40
C ASP A 560 27.58 -52.67 -9.01
N VAL A 561 27.99 -51.48 -8.55
CA VAL A 561 27.46 -50.20 -9.07
C VAL A 561 28.40 -49.51 -10.09
N GLU A 562 29.62 -50.01 -10.28
CA GLU A 562 30.65 -49.33 -11.09
C GLU A 562 30.82 -49.83 -12.54
N LYS A 563 29.92 -50.69 -13.04
CA LYS A 563 30.07 -51.32 -14.38
C LYS A 563 29.03 -50.94 -15.45
N LYS A 564 28.21 -49.90 -15.24
CA LYS A 564 27.20 -49.46 -16.24
C LYS A 564 27.21 -47.96 -16.58
N ARG A 565 28.32 -47.26 -16.31
CA ARG A 565 28.47 -45.83 -16.63
C ARG A 565 29.34 -45.53 -17.88
N ASN A 566 29.93 -46.54 -18.52
CA ASN A 566 30.73 -46.40 -19.74
C ASN A 566 30.17 -47.26 -20.89
N SER A 567 29.19 -46.73 -21.62
CA SER A 567 28.91 -47.08 -23.01
C SER A 567 27.86 -46.10 -23.55
N ILE A 568 28.06 -45.61 -24.77
CA ILE A 568 27.27 -44.59 -25.51
C ILE A 568 27.89 -43.17 -25.42
N ILE A 569 29.18 -43.11 -25.73
CA ILE A 569 29.75 -42.13 -26.65
C ILE A 569 30.17 -42.95 -27.88
N ASP A 570 29.99 -42.40 -29.07
CA ASP A 570 30.14 -42.99 -30.43
C ASP A 570 28.88 -43.63 -31.02
N VAL A 571 28.02 -42.79 -31.64
CA VAL A 571 27.65 -42.78 -33.09
C VAL A 571 27.03 -41.43 -33.42
#